data_AF-A0AAD5LW05-F1
#
_entry.id   AF-A0AAD5LW05-F1
#
_cell.length_a   1.000
_cell.length_b   1.000
_cell.length_c   1.000
_cell.angle_alpha   90.00
_cell.angle_beta   90.00
_cell.angle_gamma   90.00
#
_symmetry.space_group_name_H-M   'P 1'
#
loop_
_entity.id
_entity.type
_entity.pdbx_description
1 polymer ?
#
loop_
_entity_poly.entity_id
_entity_poly.type
_entity_poly.pdbx_seq_one_letter_code
_entity_poly.pdbx_strand_id
1 'polypeptide(L)'
;MGTVESNADAMTEQEVDETARATAAESEADENKPECSHYSRGCRVLAECCKEWVGCRLCHDERFPDHKIDRHAIREMQCLECETIQPVQPAHA
;
A
#
# COMPACT_ATOMS: atom_id res chain seq x y z
N MET A 1 57.09 26.96 50.07
CA MET A 1 57.12 27.92 48.95
C MET A 1 57.35 27.12 47.69
N GLY A 2 56.38 27.15 46.77
CA GLY A 2 56.48 26.87 45.34
C GLY A 2 57.24 25.64 44.85
N THR A 3 56.53 24.70 44.23
CA THR A 3 56.62 24.54 42.77
C THR A 3 55.25 24.15 42.25
N VAL A 4 54.77 24.92 41.27
CA VAL A 4 53.52 24.73 40.55
C VAL A 4 53.75 23.88 39.31
N GLU A 5 52.70 23.14 38.96
CA GLU A 5 52.23 22.74 37.63
C GLU A 5 53.17 21.99 36.67
N SER A 6 52.76 20.78 36.27
CA SER A 6 52.20 20.51 34.93
C SER A 6 52.25 19.01 34.64
N ASN A 7 51.11 18.39 34.34
CA ASN A 7 51.01 17.44 33.24
C ASN A 7 49.55 17.27 32.81
N ALA A 8 49.30 17.66 31.56
CA ALA A 8 48.11 17.32 30.81
C ALA A 8 48.38 15.98 30.09
N ASP A 9 47.58 14.98 30.40
CA ASP A 9 47.44 13.72 29.67
C ASP A 9 45.94 13.34 29.82
N ALA A 10 45.13 13.42 28.77
CA ALA A 10 44.93 12.40 27.74
C ALA A 10 44.05 11.22 28.20
N MET A 11 43.23 10.71 27.26
CA MET A 11 42.43 9.47 27.28
C MET A 11 40.98 9.65 27.75
N THR A 12 40.03 9.80 26.82
CA THR A 12 39.34 8.76 26.02
C THR A 12 38.46 7.84 26.87
N GLU A 13 37.16 7.99 26.69
CA GLU A 13 36.23 6.94 26.25
C GLU A 13 35.61 6.15 27.40
N GLN A 14 34.29 6.29 27.55
CA GLN A 14 33.48 5.09 27.73
C GLN A 14 32.03 5.37 27.35
N GLU A 15 31.73 4.86 26.16
CA GLU A 15 30.43 4.67 25.56
C GLU A 15 29.53 3.82 26.48
N VAL A 16 28.30 4.28 26.66
CA VAL A 16 27.14 3.53 27.17
C VAL A 16 25.97 3.99 26.28
N ASP A 17 25.07 3.19 25.74
CA ASP A 17 24.63 1.86 26.11
C ASP A 17 23.92 1.22 24.92
N GLU A 18 24.10 -0.09 24.83
CA GLU A 18 23.47 -1.05 23.96
C GLU A 18 21.94 -1.07 24.18
N THR A 19 21.16 -0.58 23.22
CA THR A 19 19.75 -1.00 23.09
C THR A 19 19.48 -1.47 21.67
N ALA A 20 19.89 -2.72 21.47
CA ALA A 20 19.09 -3.79 20.91
C ALA A 20 17.85 -3.44 20.05
N ARG A 21 17.87 -4.08 18.87
CA ARG A 21 16.77 -4.90 18.33
C ARG A 21 15.73 -4.19 17.45
N ALA A 22 15.99 -4.33 16.16
CA ALA A 22 15.05 -4.72 15.11
C ALA A 22 13.58 -4.91 15.53
N THR A 23 12.74 -4.00 15.04
CA THR A 23 11.38 -4.25 14.58
C THR A 23 11.27 -3.52 13.24
N ALA A 24 11.54 -4.19 12.12
CA ALA A 24 10.50 -4.82 11.31
C ALA A 24 9.29 -3.89 11.13
N ALA A 25 9.27 -3.20 9.98
CA ALA A 25 8.07 -2.86 9.22
C ALA A 25 6.82 -2.58 10.05
N GLU A 26 6.71 -1.38 10.61
CA GLU A 26 5.40 -0.80 10.87
C GLU A 26 4.94 -0.18 9.55
N SER A 27 4.51 -1.05 8.63
CA SER A 27 3.58 -0.62 7.59
C SER A 27 2.31 -0.24 8.34
N GLU A 28 2.17 1.05 8.63
CA GLU A 28 0.89 1.64 9.02
C GLU A 28 -0.13 1.11 8.01
N ALA A 29 -1.00 0.22 8.47
CA ALA A 29 -2.10 -0.28 7.69
C ALA A 29 -2.96 0.95 7.38
N ASP A 30 -2.85 1.42 6.13
CA ASP A 30 -3.66 2.46 5.53
C ASP A 30 -5.11 1.96 5.50
N GLU A 31 -5.74 1.98 6.67
CA GLU A 31 -7.12 1.59 6.90
C GLU A 31 -8.01 2.47 6.02
N ASN A 32 -8.67 1.85 5.05
CA ASN A 32 -9.75 2.41 4.26
C ASN A 32 -9.37 3.44 3.18
N LYS A 33 -8.29 3.20 2.41
CA LYS A 33 -8.15 3.87 1.11
C LYS A 33 -9.23 3.35 0.15
N PRO A 34 -10.10 4.20 -0.42
CA PRO A 34 -10.99 3.76 -1.49
C PRO A 34 -10.15 3.41 -2.72
N GLU A 35 -10.20 2.15 -3.18
CA GLU A 35 -9.45 1.69 -4.37
C GLU A 35 -9.97 2.26 -5.71
N CYS A 36 -11.03 3.06 -5.70
CA CYS A 36 -11.41 3.91 -6.84
C CYS A 36 -11.91 5.28 -6.34
N SER A 37 -11.28 6.36 -6.80
CA SER A 37 -11.72 7.74 -6.51
C SER A 37 -13.00 8.14 -7.25
N HIS A 38 -13.41 7.37 -8.26
CA HIS A 38 -14.59 7.68 -9.08
C HIS A 38 -15.90 7.22 -8.46
N TYR A 39 -15.85 6.14 -7.67
CA TYR A 39 -17.03 5.53 -7.09
C TYR A 39 -16.66 4.88 -5.76
N SER A 40 -17.46 5.14 -4.73
CA SER A 40 -17.35 4.48 -3.43
C SER A 40 -17.98 3.08 -3.49
N ARG A 41 -17.30 2.14 -4.14
CA ARG A 41 -17.68 0.72 -4.21
C ARG A 41 -16.62 -0.07 -3.46
N GLY A 42 -17.02 -0.92 -2.53
CA GLY A 42 -16.12 -1.82 -1.79
C GLY A 42 -15.70 -3.04 -2.62
N CYS A 43 -15.53 -2.88 -3.93
CA CYS A 43 -15.22 -3.96 -4.84
C CYS A 43 -14.46 -3.48 -6.09
N ARG A 44 -13.63 -4.38 -6.61
CA ARG A 44 -12.94 -4.25 -7.89
C ARG A 44 -13.55 -5.21 -8.91
N VAL A 45 -13.48 -4.86 -10.19
CA VAL A 45 -14.00 -5.66 -11.29
C VAL A 45 -12.85 -6.22 -12.12
N LEU A 46 -13.04 -7.41 -12.67
CA LEU A 46 -12.10 -7.98 -13.62
C LEU A 46 -12.39 -7.45 -15.02
N ALA A 47 -11.41 -6.78 -15.61
CA ALA A 47 -11.51 -6.30 -16.97
C ALA A 47 -11.34 -7.47 -17.96
N GLU A 48 -12.38 -7.84 -18.72
CA GLU A 48 -12.29 -8.95 -19.68
C GLU A 48 -11.30 -8.68 -20.83
N CYS A 49 -11.00 -7.43 -21.13
CA CYS A 49 -10.11 -7.01 -22.20
C CYS A 49 -8.62 -7.28 -21.92
N CYS A 50 -8.17 -7.03 -20.69
CA CYS A 50 -6.76 -7.13 -20.29
C CYS A 50 -6.52 -8.06 -19.09
N LYS A 51 -7.59 -8.64 -18.54
CA LYS A 51 -7.58 -9.55 -17.38
C LYS A 51 -6.95 -8.92 -16.14
N GLU A 52 -7.09 -7.61 -15.99
CA GLU A 52 -6.60 -6.85 -14.85
C GLU A 52 -7.75 -6.48 -13.90
N TRP A 53 -7.47 -6.54 -12.59
CA TRP A 53 -8.38 -6.05 -11.56
C TRP A 53 -8.31 -4.53 -11.45
N VAL A 54 -9.47 -3.89 -11.60
CA VAL A 54 -9.59 -2.42 -11.58
C VAL A 54 -10.78 -2.02 -10.71
N GLY A 55 -10.67 -0.93 -9.94
CA GLY A 55 -11.76 -0.50 -9.07
C GLY A 55 -13.02 -0.06 -9.84
N CYS A 56 -12.87 0.41 -11.08
CA CYS A 56 -13.98 0.89 -11.89
C CYS A 56 -13.55 1.14 -13.35
N ARG A 57 -14.53 1.41 -14.24
CA ARG A 57 -14.25 1.67 -15.67
C ARG A 57 -13.34 2.88 -15.93
N LEU A 58 -13.43 3.90 -15.07
CA LEU A 58 -12.65 5.12 -15.21
C LEU A 58 -11.20 4.86 -14.77
N CYS A 59 -11.00 4.18 -13.64
CA CYS A 59 -9.68 3.69 -13.24
C CYS A 59 -9.03 2.81 -14.31
N HIS A 60 -9.82 2.00 -15.03
CA HIS A 60 -9.30 1.26 -16.18
C HIS A 60 -8.83 2.18 -17.30
N ASP A 61 -9.69 3.09 -17.78
CA ASP A 61 -9.36 3.99 -18.90
C ASP A 61 -8.15 4.89 -18.59
N GLU A 62 -7.94 5.27 -17.32
CA GLU A 62 -6.76 6.03 -16.88
C GLU A 62 -5.48 5.18 -16.85
N ARG A 63 -5.58 3.92 -16.44
CA ARG A 63 -4.43 3.00 -16.36
C ARG A 63 -4.05 2.42 -17.73
N PHE A 64 -5.04 2.19 -18.59
CA PHE A 64 -4.90 1.56 -19.90
C PHE A 64 -5.58 2.41 -20.99
N PRO A 65 -4.99 3.54 -21.39
CA PRO A 65 -5.60 4.43 -22.37
C PRO A 65 -5.68 3.84 -23.79
N ASP A 66 -4.98 2.74 -24.08
CA ASP A 66 -4.97 2.07 -25.38
C ASP A 66 -6.31 1.39 -25.72
N HIS A 67 -7.14 1.09 -24.73
CA HIS A 67 -8.43 0.45 -24.94
C HIS A 67 -9.41 0.79 -23.82
N LYS A 68 -10.70 0.60 -24.09
CA LYS A 68 -11.77 0.84 -23.12
C LYS A 68 -12.34 -0.46 -22.62
N ILE A 69 -12.69 -0.49 -21.33
CA ILE A 69 -13.38 -1.64 -20.74
C ILE A 69 -14.87 -1.63 -21.10
N ASP A 70 -15.36 -2.77 -21.58
CA ASP A 70 -16.80 -2.98 -21.76
C ASP A 70 -17.44 -3.42 -20.45
N ARG A 71 -18.28 -2.55 -19.88
CA ARG A 71 -18.98 -2.83 -18.62
C ARG A 71 -19.91 -4.04 -18.68
N HIS A 72 -20.43 -4.38 -19.86
CA HIS A 72 -21.35 -5.51 -20.03
C HIS A 72 -20.61 -6.84 -20.22
N ALA A 73 -19.33 -6.77 -20.60
CA ALA A 73 -18.48 -7.94 -20.70
C ALA A 73 -17.99 -8.43 -19.32
N ILE A 74 -17.99 -7.57 -18.30
CA ILE A 74 -17.52 -7.90 -16.95
C ILE A 74 -18.36 -9.06 -16.38
N ARG A 75 -17.68 -10.15 -16.05
CA ARG A 75 -18.28 -11.36 -15.47
C ARG A 75 -17.95 -11.58 -14.01
N GLU A 76 -16.85 -10.99 -13.53
CA GLU A 76 -16.31 -11.23 -12.20
C GLU A 76 -16.04 -9.90 -11.49
N MET A 77 -16.39 -9.87 -10.21
CA MET A 77 -16.11 -8.78 -9.29
C MET A 77 -15.54 -9.37 -8.00
N GLN A 78 -14.60 -8.69 -7.36
CA GLN A 78 -14.01 -9.11 -6.11
C GLN A 78 -14.37 -8.10 -5.02
N CYS A 79 -14.93 -8.59 -3.93
CA CYS A 79 -15.18 -7.80 -2.73
C CYS A 79 -13.85 -7.42 -2.07
N LEU A 80 -13.71 -6.18 -1.61
CA LEU A 80 -12.52 -5.76 -0.87
C LEU A 80 -12.49 -6.19 0.58
N GLU A 81 -13.67 -6.26 1.19
CA GLU A 81 -13.81 -6.54 2.61
C GLU A 81 -13.45 -8.00 2.90
N CYS A 82 -13.93 -8.91 2.04
CA CYS A 82 -13.78 -10.35 2.24
C CYS A 82 -12.97 -11.04 1.12
N GLU A 83 -12.41 -10.26 0.19
CA GLU A 83 -11.58 -10.73 -0.94
C GLU A 83 -12.23 -11.81 -1.83
N THR A 84 -13.53 -12.01 -1.68
CA THR A 84 -14.28 -13.06 -2.38
C THR A 84 -14.60 -12.63 -3.80
N ILE A 85 -14.26 -13.48 -4.77
CA ILE A 85 -14.65 -13.30 -6.17
C ILE A 85 -16.10 -13.77 -6.34
N GLN A 86 -16.92 -12.89 -6.90
CA GLN A 86 -18.35 -13.06 -7.11
C GLN A 86 -18.67 -12.87 -8.61
N PRO A 87 -19.59 -13.67 -9.17
CA PRO A 87 -20.06 -13.46 -10.52
C PRO A 87 -20.96 -12.22 -10.59
N VAL A 88 -20.88 -11.47 -11.69
CA VAL A 88 -21.82 -10.39 -11.99
C VAL A 88 -23.16 -11.00 -12.42
N GLN A 89 -24.26 -10.48 -11.86
CA GLN A 89 -25.60 -10.91 -12.25
C GLN A 89 -25.88 -10.49 -13.70
N PRO A 90 -26.38 -11.39 -14.57
CA PRO A 90 -26.79 -11.02 -15.90
C PRO A 90 -27.94 -10.00 -15.80
N ALA A 91 -27.93 -8.99 -16.68
CA ALA A 91 -29.07 -8.09 -16.80
C ALA A 91 -30.32 -8.93 -17.09
N HIS A 92 -31.37 -8.74 -16.29
CA HIS A 92 -32.64 -9.44 -16.47
C HIS A 92 -33.14 -9.21 -17.90
N ALA A 93 -33.44 -10.31 -18.60
CA ALA A 93 -33.94 -10.29 -19.98
C ALA A 93 -35.37 -9.75 -20.05
#